data_AF-A0A453CNN1-F1
#
_entry.id   AF-A0A453CNN1-F1
#
_cell.length_a   1.000
_cell.length_b   1.000
_cell.length_c   1.000
_cell.angle_alpha   90.00
_cell.angle_beta   90.00
_cell.angle_gamma   90.00
#
_symmetry.space_group_name_H-M   'P 1'
#
loop_
_entity.id
_entity.type
_entity.pdbx_description
1 polymer ?
#
loop_
_entity_poly.entity_id
_entity_poly.type
_entity_poly.pdbx_seq_one_letter_code
_entity_poly.pdbx_strand_id
1 'polypeptide(L)'
;MQALAAASKTVDCLKLVHSLHAIFLIAGDNNMPIIYQVHRERDGTSFATRKVEAKQKGLVMFTLIVSFQKEELGFEHQAAIMPDVPPPEQLLNMEEIRERRLTDPRFPMQYRNSAAKKKFVPWPIEMRFCQDSKSQHEPR
;
A
#
# COMPACT_ATOMS: atom_id res chain seq x y z
N MET A 1 1.27 -4.70 -6.24
CA MET A 1 2.67 -5.01 -5.83
C MET A 1 3.28 -6.01 -6.81
N GLN A 2 4.50 -5.79 -7.30
CA GLN A 2 5.12 -6.63 -8.35
C GLN A 2 5.41 -8.08 -7.92
N ALA A 3 5.89 -8.30 -6.68
CA ALA A 3 6.12 -9.65 -6.15
C ALA A 3 4.83 -10.49 -6.07
N LEU A 4 3.73 -9.87 -5.65
CA LEU A 4 2.41 -10.52 -5.64
C LEU A 4 1.98 -10.92 -7.05
N ALA A 5 2.14 -10.00 -8.01
CA ALA A 5 1.82 -10.29 -9.42
C ALA A 5 2.67 -11.45 -9.97
N ALA A 6 3.96 -11.54 -9.61
CA ALA A 6 4.81 -12.67 -9.97
C ALA A 6 4.31 -13.99 -9.36
N ALA A 7 3.92 -13.99 -8.08
CA ALA A 7 3.32 -15.17 -7.43
C ALA A 7 2.02 -15.61 -8.11
N SER A 8 1.09 -14.66 -8.36
CA SER A 8 -0.21 -14.93 -8.98
C SER A 8 -0.09 -15.58 -10.36
N LYS A 9 0.94 -15.22 -11.15
CA LYS A 9 1.21 -15.86 -12.45
C LYS A 9 1.59 -17.35 -12.38
N THR A 10 1.88 -17.87 -11.18
CA THR A 10 2.29 -19.27 -10.96
C THR A 10 1.22 -20.12 -10.28
N VAL A 11 0.03 -19.57 -10.06
CA VAL A 11 -1.10 -20.21 -9.38
C VAL A 11 -2.27 -20.34 -10.36
N ASP A 12 -3.10 -21.37 -10.17
CA ASP A 12 -4.37 -21.53 -10.87
C ASP A 12 -5.23 -20.26 -10.75
N CYS A 13 -5.83 -19.81 -11.86
CA CYS A 13 -6.64 -18.58 -11.90
C CYS A 13 -7.88 -18.62 -11.01
N LEU A 14 -8.34 -19.81 -10.60
CA LEU A 14 -9.46 -20.00 -9.68
C LEU A 14 -9.07 -19.78 -8.20
N LYS A 15 -7.78 -19.60 -7.89
CA LYS A 15 -7.32 -19.33 -6.52
C LYS A 15 -6.93 -17.87 -6.37
N LEU A 16 -7.62 -17.16 -5.48
CA LEU A 16 -7.41 -15.75 -5.19
C LEU A 16 -6.50 -15.57 -3.97
N VAL A 17 -5.77 -14.45 -3.93
CA VAL A 17 -4.96 -14.07 -2.76
C VAL A 17 -5.89 -13.78 -1.60
N HIS A 18 -5.63 -14.38 -0.44
CA HIS A 18 -6.38 -14.08 0.79
C HIS A 18 -5.49 -13.60 1.95
N SER A 19 -4.18 -13.94 1.92
CA SER A 19 -3.24 -13.43 2.91
C SER A 19 -1.83 -13.35 2.35
N LEU A 20 -1.05 -12.43 2.91
CA LEU A 20 0.36 -12.30 2.61
C LEU A 20 1.14 -11.76 3.80
N HIS A 21 2.42 -12.13 3.87
CA HIS A 21 3.40 -11.63 4.83
C HIS A 21 4.63 -11.18 4.06
N ALA A 22 5.07 -9.96 4.34
CA ALA A 22 6.14 -9.29 3.63
C ALA A 22 7.23 -8.87 4.62
N ILE A 23 8.49 -9.16 4.29
CA ILE A 23 9.66 -8.75 5.05
C ILE A 23 10.57 -7.96 4.12
N PHE A 24 10.87 -6.72 4.50
CA PHE A 24 11.84 -5.85 3.81
C PHE A 24 13.18 -5.96 4.54
N LEU A 25 14.19 -6.49 3.86
CA LEU A 25 15.49 -6.78 4.46
C LEU A 25 16.47 -5.63 4.23
N ILE A 26 16.55 -5.13 3.01
CA ILE A 26 17.45 -4.04 2.59
C ILE A 26 16.78 -3.17 1.52
N ALA A 27 17.21 -1.91 1.40
CA ALA A 27 16.68 -0.96 0.43
C ALA A 27 17.12 -1.26 -1.02
N GLY A 28 16.16 -1.19 -1.95
CA GLY A 28 16.30 -1.34 -3.41
C GLY A 28 17.17 -0.28 -4.07
N ASP A 29 17.93 -0.63 -5.11
CA ASP A 29 18.47 0.33 -6.07
C ASP A 29 17.46 0.57 -7.20
N ASN A 30 16.93 1.80 -7.28
CA ASN A 30 15.91 2.17 -8.27
C ASN A 30 16.41 2.18 -9.72
N ASN A 31 17.73 2.20 -9.94
CA ASN A 31 18.31 2.20 -11.28
C ASN A 31 18.55 0.77 -11.80
N MET A 32 18.23 -0.25 -11.00
CA MET A 32 18.45 -1.65 -11.35
C MET A 32 17.14 -2.44 -11.39
N PRO A 33 16.98 -3.37 -12.35
CA PRO A 33 15.83 -4.25 -12.36
C PRO A 33 15.83 -5.17 -11.14
N ILE A 34 14.64 -5.53 -10.65
CA ILE A 34 14.44 -6.48 -9.56
C ILE A 34 14.06 -7.83 -10.16
N ILE A 35 14.75 -8.90 -9.78
CA ILE A 35 14.42 -10.27 -10.18
C ILE A 35 13.51 -10.89 -9.11
N TYR A 36 12.31 -11.31 -9.47
CA TYR A 36 11.38 -12.00 -8.58
C TYR A 36 11.47 -13.51 -8.79
N GLN A 37 12.09 -14.21 -7.85
CA GLN A 37 12.16 -15.66 -7.86
C GLN A 37 11.01 -16.25 -7.05
N VAL A 38 10.13 -17.00 -7.71
CA VAL A 38 8.93 -17.59 -7.10
C VAL A 38 9.19 -19.06 -6.80
N HIS A 39 8.99 -19.46 -5.54
CA HIS A 39 9.03 -20.83 -5.07
C HIS A 39 7.60 -21.33 -4.81
N ARG A 40 7.29 -22.53 -5.30
CA ARG A 40 6.01 -23.21 -5.06
C ARG A 40 6.12 -24.04 -3.79
N GLU A 41 5.78 -23.44 -2.65
CA GLU A 41 5.87 -24.11 -1.35
C GLU A 41 4.82 -25.22 -1.21
N ARG A 42 3.60 -24.97 -1.68
CA ARG A 42 2.50 -25.95 -1.63
C ARG A 42 1.48 -25.70 -2.73
N ASP A 43 1.00 -26.77 -3.33
CA ASP A 43 -0.16 -26.79 -4.22
C ASP A 43 -1.15 -27.86 -3.74
N GLY A 44 -2.21 -27.42 -3.05
CA GLY A 44 -3.32 -28.26 -2.63
C GLY A 44 -4.57 -28.05 -3.49
N THR A 45 -5.64 -28.77 -3.18
CA THR A 45 -6.92 -28.65 -3.90
C THR A 45 -7.54 -27.26 -3.74
N SER A 46 -7.72 -26.80 -2.50
CA SER A 46 -8.28 -25.48 -2.19
C SER A 46 -7.23 -24.39 -2.04
N PHE A 47 -6.05 -24.71 -1.49
CA PHE A 47 -5.00 -23.73 -1.19
C PHE A 47 -3.78 -23.85 -2.09
N ALA A 48 -3.06 -22.74 -2.26
CA ALA A 48 -1.70 -22.72 -2.79
C ALA A 48 -0.86 -21.71 -2.01
N THR A 49 0.42 -22.01 -1.80
CA THR A 49 1.34 -21.12 -1.10
C THR A 49 2.54 -20.84 -1.99
N ARG A 50 2.94 -19.57 -2.08
CA ARG A 50 4.15 -19.14 -2.79
C ARG A 50 5.05 -18.35 -1.86
N LYS A 51 6.35 -18.59 -1.97
CA LYS A 51 7.39 -17.71 -1.44
C LYS A 51 8.01 -16.96 -2.63
N VAL A 52 8.17 -15.64 -2.51
CA VAL A 52 8.84 -14.82 -3.53
C VAL A 52 10.04 -14.16 -2.89
N GLU A 53 11.20 -14.35 -3.50
CA GLU A 53 12.42 -13.64 -3.17
C GLU A 53 12.69 -12.59 -4.25
N ALA A 54 12.70 -11.32 -3.85
CA ALA A 54 13.10 -10.23 -4.73
C ALA A 54 14.60 -9.99 -4.60
N LYS A 55 15.34 -10.12 -5.71
CA LYS A 55 16.79 -10.11 -5.76
C LYS A 55 17.33 -8.97 -6.63
N GLN A 56 18.38 -8.31 -6.15
CA GLN A 56 19.27 -7.46 -6.95
C GLN A 56 20.72 -7.83 -6.63
N LYS A 57 21.59 -7.88 -7.65
CA LYS A 57 23.00 -8.30 -7.49
C LYS A 57 23.16 -9.66 -6.77
N GLY A 58 22.19 -10.55 -6.92
CA GLY A 58 22.14 -11.85 -6.21
C GLY A 58 21.72 -11.79 -4.74
N LEU A 59 21.53 -10.61 -4.16
CA LEU A 59 21.11 -10.41 -2.77
C LEU A 59 19.59 -10.31 -2.66
N VAL A 60 19.01 -11.02 -1.68
CA VAL A 60 17.58 -10.93 -1.38
C VAL A 60 17.31 -9.64 -0.61
N MET A 61 16.43 -8.81 -1.15
CA MET A 61 16.07 -7.51 -0.58
C MET A 61 14.74 -7.52 0.12
N PHE A 62 13.87 -8.42 -0.34
CA PHE A 62 12.51 -8.52 0.09
C PHE A 62 12.04 -9.96 -0.08
N THR A 63 11.31 -10.45 0.92
CA THR A 63 10.69 -11.78 0.91
C THR A 63 9.19 -11.63 1.12
N LEU A 64 8.41 -12.27 0.26
CA LEU A 64 6.96 -12.41 0.39
C LEU A 64 6.62 -13.88 0.60
N ILE A 65 5.76 -14.17 1.57
CA ILE A 65 5.01 -15.42 1.62
C ILE A 65 3.56 -15.06 1.40
N VAL A 66 2.92 -15.70 0.44
CA VAL A 66 1.53 -15.42 0.06
C VAL A 66 0.75 -16.72 -0.04
N SER A 67 -0.48 -16.69 0.46
CA SER A 67 -1.42 -17.79 0.40
C SER A 67 -2.60 -17.43 -0.50
N PHE A 68 -3.00 -18.42 -1.29
CA PHE A 68 -4.09 -18.36 -2.25
C PHE A 68 -5.12 -19.42 -1.89
N GLN A 69 -6.40 -19.10 -2.07
CA GLN A 69 -7.52 -20.00 -1.78
C GLN A 69 -8.53 -19.91 -2.93
N LYS A 70 -9.16 -21.05 -3.25
CA LYS A 70 -10.37 -21.05 -4.09
C LYS A 70 -11.49 -20.32 -3.39
N GLU A 71 -12.38 -19.72 -4.16
CA GLU A 71 -13.60 -19.15 -3.61
C GLU A 71 -14.49 -20.27 -3.04
N GLU A 72 -14.88 -20.13 -1.78
CA GLU A 72 -15.66 -21.10 -1.02
C GLU A 72 -16.65 -20.35 -0.12
N LEU A 73 -17.88 -20.85 0.01
CA LEU A 73 -18.88 -20.28 0.93
C LEU A 73 -18.50 -20.61 2.38
N GLY A 74 -18.67 -19.64 3.27
CA GLY A 74 -18.33 -19.77 4.68
C GLY A 74 -19.13 -18.84 5.57
N PHE A 75 -18.72 -18.71 6.83
CA PHE A 75 -19.34 -17.77 7.76
C PHE A 75 -18.92 -16.33 7.44
N GLU A 76 -19.89 -15.43 7.38
CA GLU A 76 -19.67 -14.01 7.20
C GLU A 76 -19.87 -13.29 8.53
N HIS A 77 -18.80 -12.68 9.04
CA HIS A 77 -18.87 -11.77 10.18
C HIS A 77 -17.73 -10.76 10.08
N GLN A 78 -17.99 -9.53 10.54
CA GLN A 78 -16.98 -8.50 10.66
C GLN A 78 -17.16 -7.84 12.03
N ALA A 79 -16.10 -7.83 12.85
CA ALA A 79 -16.17 -7.31 14.22
C ALA A 79 -16.37 -5.79 14.26
N ALA A 80 -15.80 -5.06 13.30
CA ALA A 80 -15.82 -3.60 13.28
C ALA A 80 -16.89 -3.07 12.31
N ILE A 81 -17.79 -2.22 12.82
CA ILE A 81 -18.65 -1.37 11.99
C ILE A 81 -17.76 -0.31 11.34
N MET A 82 -18.02 0.02 10.07
CA MET A 82 -17.34 1.12 9.39
C MET A 82 -17.53 2.41 10.21
N PRO A 83 -16.46 3.13 10.55
CA PRO A 83 -16.59 4.37 11.29
C PRO A 83 -17.33 5.43 10.47
N ASP A 84 -18.12 6.28 11.15
CA ASP A 84 -18.79 7.41 10.52
C ASP A 84 -17.75 8.50 10.19
N VAL A 85 -17.39 8.59 8.91
CA VAL A 85 -16.40 9.53 8.38
C VAL A 85 -16.96 10.23 7.14
N PRO A 86 -16.55 11.48 6.86
CA PRO A 86 -17.00 12.19 5.67
C PRO A 86 -16.72 11.40 4.38
N PRO A 87 -17.59 11.53 3.36
CA PRO A 87 -17.33 10.93 2.06
C PRO A 87 -16.05 11.53 1.45
N PRO A 88 -15.31 10.77 0.63
CA PRO A 88 -14.01 11.20 0.12
C PRO A 88 -14.10 12.52 -0.63
N GLU A 89 -15.20 12.82 -1.34
CA GLU A 89 -15.44 14.06 -2.08
C GLU A 89 -15.36 15.32 -1.21
N GLN A 90 -15.62 15.20 0.10
CA GLN A 90 -15.53 16.31 1.06
C GLN A 90 -14.14 16.50 1.66
N LEU A 91 -13.21 15.58 1.39
CA LEU A 91 -11.83 15.66 1.88
C LEU A 91 -10.91 16.28 0.84
N LEU A 92 -9.95 17.06 1.30
CA LEU A 92 -8.95 17.68 0.44
C LEU A 92 -8.00 16.62 -0.11
N ASN A 93 -7.72 16.71 -1.40
CA ASN A 93 -6.68 15.90 -2.05
C ASN A 93 -5.27 16.48 -1.76
N MET A 94 -4.24 15.74 -2.16
CA MET A 94 -2.85 16.14 -1.92
C MET A 94 -2.44 17.47 -2.56
N GLU A 95 -3.05 17.83 -3.70
CA GLU A 95 -2.77 19.07 -4.40
C GLU A 95 -3.40 20.26 -3.67
N GLU A 96 -4.67 20.15 -3.28
CA GLU A 96 -5.36 21.16 -2.49
C GLU A 96 -4.70 21.39 -1.13
N ILE A 97 -4.24 20.32 -0.46
CA ILE A 97 -3.46 20.40 0.78
C ILE A 97 -2.15 21.17 0.53
N ARG A 98 -1.47 20.90 -0.59
CA ARG A 98 -0.24 21.60 -0.95
C ARG A 98 -0.50 23.09 -1.15
N GLU A 99 -1.49 23.46 -1.97
CA GLU A 99 -1.82 24.86 -2.26
C GLU A 99 -2.19 25.64 -0.99
N ARG A 100 -2.97 25.02 -0.10
CA ARG A 100 -3.28 25.61 1.21
C ARG A 100 -2.01 25.87 2.04
N ARG A 101 -1.05 24.95 2.03
CA ARG A 101 0.22 25.12 2.76
C ARG A 101 1.14 26.19 2.16
N LEU A 102 1.04 26.47 0.86
CA LEU A 102 1.81 27.54 0.22
C LEU A 102 1.38 28.94 0.71
N THR A 103 0.10 29.09 1.05
CA THR A 103 -0.51 30.37 1.41
C THR A 103 -0.70 30.54 2.91
N ASP A 104 -0.68 29.46 3.70
CA ASP A 104 -0.94 29.49 5.13
C ASP A 104 0.20 30.19 5.93
N PRO A 105 -0.09 31.32 6.61
CA PRO A 105 0.92 32.12 7.31
C PRO A 105 1.53 31.40 8.51
N ARG A 106 0.94 30.31 9.00
CA ARG A 106 1.49 29.50 10.10
C ARG A 106 2.78 28.77 9.71
N PHE A 107 3.05 28.61 8.40
CA PHE A 107 4.31 28.03 7.94
C PHE A 107 5.39 29.10 7.70
N PRO A 108 6.65 28.85 8.10
CA PRO A 108 7.76 29.75 7.82
C PRO A 108 7.88 30.08 6.33
N MET A 109 8.26 31.32 6.02
CA MET A 109 8.39 31.79 4.63
C MET A 109 9.32 30.90 3.79
N GLN A 110 10.41 30.41 4.41
CA GLN A 110 11.35 29.48 3.76
C GLN A 110 10.68 28.17 3.32
N TYR A 111 9.79 27.62 4.15
CA TYR A 111 9.03 26.41 3.82
C TYR A 111 8.09 26.66 2.64
N ARG A 112 7.31 27.74 2.68
CA ARG A 112 6.36 28.11 1.63
C ARG A 112 7.06 28.32 0.29
N ASN A 113 8.19 29.03 0.28
CA ASN A 113 9.01 29.23 -0.91
C ASN A 113 9.60 27.93 -1.45
N SER A 114 10.05 27.02 -0.57
CA SER A 114 10.59 25.70 -0.97
C SER A 114 9.50 24.80 -1.56
N ALA A 115 8.32 24.77 -0.94
CA ALA A 115 7.19 24.00 -1.42
C ALA A 115 6.64 24.52 -2.77
N ALA A 116 6.65 25.84 -2.99
CA ALA A 116 6.26 26.45 -4.26
C ALA A 116 7.23 26.10 -5.40
N LYS A 117 8.53 26.02 -5.11
CA LYS A 117 9.57 25.67 -6.10
C LYS A 117 9.57 24.19 -6.51
N LYS A 118 9.11 23.27 -5.65
CA LYS A 118 9.06 21.84 -5.97
C LYS A 118 7.96 21.56 -6.98
N LYS A 119 8.27 20.84 -8.06
CA LYS A 119 7.26 20.34 -8.99
C LYS A 119 6.39 19.29 -8.28
N PHE A 120 5.07 19.46 -8.31
CA PHE A 120 4.17 18.43 -7.84
C PHE A 120 4.18 17.26 -8.82
N VAL A 121 4.39 16.06 -8.29
CA VAL A 121 4.25 14.81 -9.02
C VAL A 121 3.11 14.08 -8.34
N PRO A 122 1.97 13.87 -9.02
CA PRO A 122 0.85 13.16 -8.43
C PRO A 122 1.28 11.73 -8.10
N TRP A 123 0.87 11.26 -6.92
CA TRP A 123 1.07 9.87 -6.54
C TRP A 123 0.22 8.97 -7.44
N PRO A 124 0.65 7.72 -7.70
CA PRO A 124 -0.14 6.77 -8.50
C PRO A 124 -1.47 6.37 -7.85
N ILE A 125 -1.69 6.76 -6.59
CA ILE A 125 -2.93 6.59 -5.84
C ILE A 125 -3.28 7.95 -5.25
N GLU A 126 -4.54 8.37 -5.41
CA GLU A 126 -5.05 9.57 -4.76
C GLU A 126 -5.23 9.32 -3.26
N MET A 127 -4.62 10.18 -2.44
CA MET A 127 -4.71 10.11 -0.99
C MET A 127 -5.50 11.29 -0.46
N ARG A 128 -6.50 11.01 0.38
CA ARG A 128 -7.30 12.01 1.09
C ARG A 128 -7.22 11.72 2.59
N PHE A 129 -6.75 12.69 3.36
CA PHE A 129 -6.60 12.51 4.80
C PHE A 129 -7.91 12.85 5.51
N CYS A 130 -8.50 11.86 6.17
CA CYS A 130 -9.57 12.08 7.14
C CYS A 130 -8.94 12.36 8.51
N GLN A 131 -9.35 13.45 9.17
CA GLN A 131 -8.99 13.65 10.58
C GLN A 131 -9.87 12.75 11.44
N ASP A 132 -9.32 12.22 12.54
CA ASP A 132 -10.11 11.48 13.51
C ASP A 132 -11.14 12.42 14.16
N SER A 133 -12.41 12.00 14.18
CA SER A 133 -13.51 12.71 14.82
C SER A 133 -13.27 13.00 16.32
N LYS A 134 -12.35 12.27 16.97
CA LYS A 134 -11.93 12.51 18.36
C LYS A 134 -11.06 13.76 18.53
N SER A 135 -10.44 14.28 17.47
CA SER A 135 -9.61 15.49 17.55
C SER A 135 -10.40 16.80 17.46
N GLN A 136 -11.72 16.73 17.21
CA GLN A 136 -12.60 17.90 17.15
C GLN A 136 -13.37 18.15 18.47
N HIS A 137 -13.23 17.26 19.46
CA HIS A 137 -13.83 17.42 20.79
C HIS A 137 -12.77 17.31 21.89
N GLU A 138 -11.96 18.36 22.05
CA GLU A 138 -11.42 18.70 23.38
C GLU A 138 -11.33 20.23 23.54
N PRO A 139 -11.92 20.82 24.60
CA PRO A 139 -12.08 22.25 24.75
C PRO A 139 -10.98 22.89 25.59
N ARG A 140 -10.53 24.09 25.21
CA ARG A 140 -10.34 25.26 26.09
C ARG A 140 -10.08 26.51 25.27
#